data_AF-A0AA38JMJ5-F1
#
_entry.id   AF-A0AA38JMJ5-F1
#
_cell.length_a   1.000
_cell.length_b   1.000
_cell.length_c   1.000
_cell.angle_alpha   90.00
_cell.angle_beta   90.00
_cell.angle_gamma   90.00
#
_symmetry.space_group_name_H-M   'P 1'
#
loop_
_entity.id
_entity.type
_entity.pdbx_description
1 polymer ?
#
loop_
_entity_poly.entity_id
_entity_poly.type
_entity_poly.pdbx_seq_one_letter_code
_entity_poly.pdbx_strand_id
1 'polypeptide(L)'
;MASFAVARHCTCLFRFPRHGGIIRRSIHSSPITWKKKASKSEIEDLFSSEPVEDLLSSDGNSPAPARVEGSSTLKPKQSVPSKHLDLATRHTHFEELYKRVLLQTSSNPKERRKLPPLRSSVWIRLVDLAQNEEELGKVIALVPKWKDMTRHQLGKGGLEEQWGELVVSRAESLSCATLALGMFSNHAKYQVPLSLPAARHLLHALHTQSSLEDVMTAVALYRVYNLTPIAHDLISLGLVCRALVGRIYQPTPVEQTSPSAAPQKGNIQASKQVLDALIQSLRDLVSNTDPSSFYISPHARTRALTPKFSERQKYAKKGFAAMEKEKTWLKWCLKKIEVNLGKSEGFDKIAWLRQWREAAGHVNANHSTPSLTATTMS
;
A
#
# COMPACT_ATOMS: atom_id res chain seq x y z
N MET A 1 -33.29 44.61 -18.40
CA MET A 1 -32.97 43.76 -19.57
C MET A 1 -31.47 43.85 -19.84
N ALA A 2 -30.69 42.88 -19.36
CA ALA A 2 -29.27 42.79 -19.67
C ALA A 2 -28.92 41.32 -19.89
N SER A 3 -28.56 41.00 -21.14
CA SER A 3 -28.14 39.67 -21.59
C SER A 3 -26.70 39.41 -21.16
N PHE A 4 -26.46 38.26 -20.51
CA PHE A 4 -25.12 37.73 -20.31
C PHE A 4 -24.85 36.60 -21.31
N ALA A 5 -23.73 36.74 -22.01
CA ALA A 5 -23.30 35.94 -23.13
C ALA A 5 -22.89 34.51 -22.73
N VAL A 6 -23.26 33.58 -23.61
CA VAL A 6 -22.95 32.14 -23.57
C VAL A 6 -21.47 31.90 -23.88
N ALA A 7 -20.76 31.21 -22.98
CA ALA A 7 -19.41 30.72 -23.21
C ALA A 7 -19.43 29.50 -24.15
N ARG A 8 -18.78 29.64 -25.31
CA ARG A 8 -18.60 28.57 -26.31
C ARG A 8 -17.66 27.49 -25.78
N HIS A 9 -18.16 26.26 -25.72
CA HIS A 9 -17.35 25.06 -25.51
C HIS A 9 -16.49 24.79 -26.75
N CYS A 10 -15.17 24.78 -26.55
CA CYS A 10 -14.20 24.35 -27.55
C CYS A 10 -14.00 22.84 -27.43
N THR A 11 -14.71 22.05 -28.24
CA THR A 11 -14.52 20.61 -28.36
C THR A 11 -13.27 20.31 -29.18
N CYS A 12 -12.13 20.10 -28.51
CA CYS A 12 -10.96 19.50 -29.14
C CYS A 12 -11.17 17.98 -29.26
N LEU A 13 -11.39 17.50 -30.48
CA LEU A 13 -11.41 16.08 -30.84
C LEU A 13 -9.99 15.51 -30.67
N PHE A 14 -9.76 14.77 -29.57
CA PHE A 14 -8.55 13.98 -29.40
C PHE A 14 -8.62 12.71 -30.26
N ARG A 15 -7.74 12.65 -31.25
CA ARG A 15 -7.55 11.50 -32.15
C ARG A 15 -6.75 10.42 -31.40
N PHE A 16 -7.41 9.34 -30.99
CA PHE A 16 -6.74 8.19 -30.38
C PHE A 16 -5.78 7.51 -31.39
N PRO A 17 -4.51 7.26 -31.05
CA PRO A 17 -3.64 6.44 -31.87
C PRO A 17 -4.09 4.97 -31.82
N ARG A 18 -4.33 4.37 -32.99
CA ARG A 18 -4.58 2.94 -33.15
C ARG A 18 -3.36 2.15 -32.66
N HIS A 19 -3.53 1.32 -31.64
CA HIS A 19 -2.51 0.38 -31.19
C HIS A 19 -2.19 -0.65 -32.28
N GLY A 20 -0.98 -0.58 -32.84
CA GLY A 20 -0.39 -1.65 -33.64
C GLY A 20 -0.06 -2.84 -32.74
N GLY A 21 -0.61 -4.01 -33.07
CA GLY A 21 -0.41 -5.25 -32.32
C GLY A 21 1.07 -5.67 -32.31
N ILE A 22 1.63 -5.81 -31.11
CA ILE A 22 2.96 -6.39 -30.90
C ILE A 22 2.85 -7.90 -31.11
N ILE A 23 3.32 -8.40 -32.25
CA ILE A 23 3.51 -9.82 -32.51
C ILE A 23 4.64 -10.32 -31.61
N ARG A 24 4.27 -11.00 -30.51
CA ARG A 24 5.22 -11.69 -29.64
C ARG A 24 5.74 -12.93 -30.37
N ARG A 25 7.05 -12.98 -30.62
CA ARG A 25 7.72 -14.22 -31.09
C ARG A 25 7.64 -15.27 -29.98
N SER A 26 7.03 -16.40 -30.31
CA SER A 26 7.01 -17.62 -29.50
C SER A 26 8.44 -18.15 -29.35
N ILE A 27 8.95 -18.19 -28.11
CA ILE A 27 10.21 -18.88 -27.79
C ILE A 27 9.84 -20.34 -27.52
N HIS A 28 10.24 -21.23 -28.41
CA HIS A 28 10.10 -22.68 -28.25
C HIS A 28 10.91 -23.14 -27.03
N SER A 29 10.24 -23.56 -25.96
CA SER A 29 10.87 -24.30 -24.86
C SER A 29 10.85 -25.79 -25.20
N SER A 30 12.02 -26.37 -25.50
CA SER A 30 12.18 -27.82 -25.62
C SER A 30 12.11 -28.49 -24.23
N PRO A 31 11.47 -29.67 -24.09
CA PRO A 31 11.28 -30.35 -22.82
C PRO A 31 12.52 -31.20 -22.47
N ILE A 32 13.36 -30.74 -21.54
CA ILE A 32 14.44 -31.56 -20.97
C ILE A 32 14.08 -31.97 -19.54
N THR A 33 13.59 -33.21 -19.47
CA THR A 33 13.64 -34.19 -18.35
C THR A 33 13.60 -33.66 -16.92
N TRP A 34 12.41 -33.62 -16.32
CA TRP A 34 12.25 -33.58 -14.86
C TRP A 34 12.01 -35.01 -14.36
N LYS A 35 13.08 -35.70 -13.94
CA LYS A 35 12.98 -36.92 -13.14
C LYS A 35 12.47 -36.54 -11.74
N LYS A 36 11.16 -36.73 -11.53
CA LYS A 36 10.47 -36.53 -10.25
C LYS A 36 10.81 -37.69 -9.31
N LYS A 37 11.72 -37.48 -8.37
CA LYS A 37 11.91 -38.38 -7.21
C LYS A 37 10.91 -37.94 -6.13
N ALA A 38 9.85 -38.70 -5.96
CA ALA A 38 8.88 -38.52 -4.90
C ALA A 38 9.50 -38.94 -3.56
N SER A 39 9.86 -37.97 -2.73
CA SER A 39 10.15 -38.22 -1.31
C SER A 39 8.91 -37.88 -0.49
N LYS A 40 8.27 -38.92 0.06
CA LYS A 40 7.33 -38.82 1.18
C LYS A 40 8.00 -38.01 2.29
N SER A 41 7.46 -36.85 2.61
CA SER A 41 7.75 -36.16 3.87
C SER A 41 6.59 -36.42 4.81
N GLU A 42 6.82 -37.39 5.70
CA GLU A 42 6.13 -37.57 6.97
C GLU A 42 6.40 -36.32 7.80
N ILE A 43 5.36 -35.53 8.05
CA ILE A 43 5.43 -34.34 8.89
C ILE A 43 5.11 -34.82 10.29
N GLU A 44 6.19 -35.08 11.04
CA GLU A 44 6.15 -35.33 12.47
C GLU A 44 5.76 -34.01 13.16
N ASP A 45 4.58 -34.03 13.77
CA ASP A 45 3.96 -32.96 14.53
C ASP A 45 4.77 -32.71 15.81
N LEU A 46 5.66 -31.72 15.75
CA LEU A 46 6.68 -31.47 16.76
C LEU A 46 6.35 -30.31 17.72
N PHE A 47 5.08 -29.92 17.83
CA PHE A 47 4.64 -28.89 18.80
C PHE A 47 3.27 -29.19 19.41
N SER A 48 3.07 -30.43 19.86
CA SER A 48 2.03 -30.75 20.84
C SER A 48 2.64 -30.77 22.25
N SER A 49 2.75 -29.61 22.88
CA SER A 49 2.88 -29.51 24.34
C SER A 49 2.32 -28.18 24.84
N GLU A 50 1.02 -28.18 25.10
CA GLU A 50 0.44 -27.41 26.20
C GLU A 50 1.08 -27.86 27.52
N PRO A 51 1.24 -26.97 28.49
CA PRO A 51 1.03 -27.32 29.88
C PRO A 51 -0.27 -26.67 30.36
N VAL A 52 -1.23 -27.56 30.60
CA VAL A 52 -2.39 -27.35 31.45
C VAL A 52 -1.87 -27.03 32.85
N GLU A 53 -2.31 -25.92 33.42
CA GLU A 53 -2.17 -25.68 34.85
C GLU A 53 -3.13 -26.63 35.58
N ASP A 54 -2.60 -27.50 36.44
CA ASP A 54 -3.24 -27.82 37.72
C ASP A 54 -2.27 -28.54 38.68
N LEU A 55 -2.09 -27.87 39.83
CA LEU A 55 -1.94 -28.40 41.19
C LEU A 55 -1.96 -29.93 41.37
N LEU A 56 -0.86 -30.49 41.91
CA LEU A 56 -0.79 -31.26 43.18
C LEU A 56 0.55 -32.04 43.30
N SER A 57 1.06 -32.07 44.53
CA SER A 57 2.34 -32.63 44.97
C SER A 57 2.56 -34.12 44.71
N SER A 58 3.81 -34.53 44.41
CA SER A 58 4.47 -35.69 45.03
C SER A 58 5.91 -35.90 44.55
N ASP A 59 6.79 -36.13 45.52
CA ASP A 59 8.14 -36.66 45.38
C ASP A 59 8.16 -38.04 44.68
N GLY A 60 9.19 -38.30 43.88
CA GLY A 60 9.39 -39.61 43.26
C GLY A 60 10.66 -39.70 42.41
N ASN A 61 11.61 -40.49 42.90
CA ASN A 61 12.98 -40.66 42.44
C ASN A 61 13.13 -41.67 41.26
N SER A 62 14.14 -41.44 40.39
CA SER A 62 14.85 -42.41 39.51
C SER A 62 14.15 -42.99 38.25
N PRO A 63 14.86 -43.70 37.34
CA PRO A 63 16.02 -43.28 36.54
C PRO A 63 15.87 -43.59 35.02
N ALA A 64 16.90 -43.24 34.25
CA ALA A 64 17.06 -43.33 32.79
C ALA A 64 16.71 -44.68 32.11
N PRO A 65 16.48 -44.64 30.79
CA PRO A 65 17.18 -45.60 29.93
C PRO A 65 17.81 -44.99 28.67
N ALA A 66 18.97 -45.56 28.33
CA ALA A 66 19.73 -45.34 27.12
C ALA A 66 18.98 -45.82 25.87
N ARG A 67 19.13 -45.11 24.73
CA ARG A 67 18.85 -45.71 23.41
C ARG A 67 19.59 -45.03 22.24
N VAL A 68 20.57 -45.78 21.75
CA VAL A 68 20.97 -46.07 20.35
C VAL A 68 21.37 -44.91 19.44
N GLU A 69 22.68 -44.85 19.22
CA GLU A 69 23.36 -44.16 18.12
C GLU A 69 22.96 -44.76 16.76
N GLY A 70 22.35 -43.92 15.91
CA GLY A 70 22.14 -44.18 14.49
C GLY A 70 22.86 -43.11 13.67
N SER A 71 24.11 -43.37 13.31
CA SER A 71 24.91 -42.53 12.40
C SER A 71 24.31 -42.55 10.99
N SER A 72 23.58 -41.50 10.64
CA SER A 72 23.15 -41.24 9.25
C SER A 72 23.68 -39.89 8.81
N THR A 73 24.80 -39.93 8.09
CA THR A 73 25.50 -38.78 7.52
C THR A 73 24.72 -38.19 6.34
N LEU A 74 23.67 -37.42 6.62
CA LEU A 74 23.05 -36.53 5.64
C LEU A 74 23.61 -35.12 5.83
N LYS A 75 24.48 -34.70 4.90
CA LYS A 75 25.05 -33.35 4.85
C LYS A 75 23.91 -32.31 4.91
N PRO A 76 23.79 -31.51 5.98
CA PRO A 76 22.78 -30.47 6.07
C PRO A 76 23.11 -29.41 5.01
N LYS A 77 22.17 -29.18 4.08
CA LYS A 77 22.17 -27.98 3.24
C LYS A 77 22.00 -26.78 4.19
N GLN A 78 23.10 -26.17 4.60
CA GLN A 78 23.12 -24.89 5.28
C GLN A 78 22.43 -23.87 4.37
N SER A 79 21.15 -23.61 4.63
CA SER A 79 20.48 -22.41 4.14
C SER A 79 21.25 -21.23 4.71
N VAL A 80 21.91 -20.48 3.84
CA VAL A 80 22.67 -19.28 4.21
C VAL A 80 21.73 -18.39 5.03
N PRO A 81 22.02 -18.14 6.34
CA PRO A 81 21.18 -17.27 7.13
C PRO A 81 21.21 -15.89 6.49
N SER A 82 20.04 -15.38 6.11
CA SER A 82 19.91 -14.02 5.61
C SER A 82 20.28 -13.08 6.76
N LYS A 83 21.55 -12.69 6.84
CA LYS A 83 22.04 -11.74 7.83
C LYS A 83 21.29 -10.43 7.62
N HIS A 84 20.36 -10.15 8.51
CA HIS A 84 19.75 -8.84 8.62
C HIS A 84 20.91 -7.87 8.92
N LEU A 85 21.23 -7.01 7.95
CA LEU A 85 22.29 -6.03 8.12
C LEU A 85 21.95 -5.13 9.31
N ASP A 86 22.95 -4.90 10.15
CA ASP A 86 22.84 -3.97 11.27
C ASP A 86 22.50 -2.55 10.78
N LEU A 87 21.77 -1.78 11.58
CA LEU A 87 21.27 -0.45 11.19
C LEU A 87 22.42 0.50 10.84
N ALA A 88 23.51 0.48 11.62
CA ALA A 88 24.68 1.31 11.34
C ALA A 88 25.33 0.91 10.00
N THR A 89 25.46 -0.40 9.74
CA THR A 89 26.02 -0.90 8.46
C THR A 89 25.15 -0.53 7.26
N ARG A 90 23.82 -0.51 7.42
CA ARG A 90 22.91 -0.07 6.36
C ARG A 90 23.08 1.41 6.04
N HIS A 91 23.28 2.27 7.05
CA HIS A 91 23.52 3.69 6.86
C HIS A 91 24.87 3.96 6.16
N THR A 92 25.93 3.26 6.54
CA THR A 92 27.23 3.40 5.84
C THR A 92 27.15 2.96 4.38
N HIS A 93 26.43 1.87 4.10
CA HIS A 93 26.14 1.44 2.73
C HIS A 93 25.30 2.46 1.96
N PHE A 94 24.32 3.10 2.61
CA PHE A 94 23.53 4.17 2.01
C PHE A 94 24.43 5.34 1.59
N GLU A 95 25.25 5.85 2.51
CA GLU A 95 26.12 7.00 2.27
C GLU A 95 27.19 6.71 1.20
N GLU A 96 27.79 5.52 1.19
CA GLU A 96 28.74 5.11 0.15
C GLU A 96 28.07 5.10 -1.24
N LEU A 97 26.89 4.49 -1.33
CA LEU A 97 26.14 4.39 -2.57
C LEU A 97 25.64 5.77 -3.03
N TYR A 98 25.15 6.59 -2.10
CA TYR A 98 24.71 7.96 -2.34
C TYR A 98 25.86 8.82 -2.87
N LYS A 99 27.05 8.78 -2.24
CA LYS A 99 28.25 9.48 -2.74
C LYS A 99 28.61 9.06 -4.16
N ARG A 100 28.52 7.77 -4.48
CA ARG A 100 28.77 7.27 -5.84
C ARG A 100 27.78 7.82 -6.87
N VAL A 101 26.49 7.84 -6.55
CA VAL A 101 25.46 8.42 -7.42
C VAL A 101 25.63 9.94 -7.51
N LEU A 102 25.98 10.60 -6.41
CA LEU A 102 26.21 12.04 -6.38
C LEU A 102 27.36 12.43 -7.31
N LEU A 103 28.50 11.73 -7.23
CA LEU A 103 29.64 11.94 -8.13
C LEU A 103 29.23 11.78 -9.60
N GLN A 104 28.48 10.74 -9.94
CA GLN A 104 28.04 10.52 -11.31
C GLN A 104 27.03 11.57 -11.81
N THR A 105 26.15 12.04 -10.93
CA THR A 105 25.13 13.03 -11.26
C THR A 105 25.65 14.46 -11.27
N SER A 106 26.71 14.78 -10.52
CA SER A 106 27.37 16.08 -10.52
C SER A 106 28.44 16.24 -11.59
N SER A 107 29.03 15.15 -12.09
CA SER A 107 30.05 15.21 -13.14
C SER A 107 29.58 15.91 -14.40
N ASN A 108 30.50 16.66 -15.02
CA ASN A 108 30.30 17.32 -16.30
C ASN A 108 29.86 16.31 -17.37
N PRO A 109 29.02 16.70 -18.35
CA PRO A 109 28.55 15.80 -19.41
C PRO A 109 29.68 15.07 -20.16
N LYS A 110 30.87 15.69 -20.29
CA LYS A 110 32.06 15.09 -20.92
C LYS A 110 32.71 14.00 -20.06
N GLU A 111 32.84 14.23 -18.76
CA GLU A 111 33.37 13.23 -17.82
C GLU A 111 32.40 12.08 -17.62
N ARG A 112 31.09 12.39 -17.57
CA ARG A 112 30.03 11.41 -17.40
C ARG A 112 30.04 10.32 -18.47
N ARG A 113 30.38 10.66 -19.73
CA ARG A 113 30.51 9.69 -20.83
C ARG A 113 31.62 8.67 -20.61
N LYS A 114 32.60 8.95 -19.75
CA LYS A 114 33.69 8.04 -19.39
C LYS A 114 33.29 7.08 -18.25
N LEU A 115 32.29 7.43 -17.46
CA LEU A 115 31.84 6.62 -16.33
C LEU A 115 30.85 5.53 -16.79
N PRO A 116 30.87 4.35 -16.16
CA PRO A 116 29.89 3.31 -16.45
C PRO A 116 28.45 3.82 -16.23
N PRO A 117 27.49 3.45 -17.09
CA PRO A 117 26.10 3.86 -16.94
C PRO A 117 25.54 3.33 -15.63
N LEU A 118 24.88 4.22 -14.87
CA LEU A 118 24.23 3.85 -13.62
C LEU A 118 23.02 2.95 -13.92
N ARG A 119 22.98 1.77 -13.31
CA ARG A 119 21.88 0.82 -13.49
C ARG A 119 20.68 1.24 -12.64
N SER A 120 19.46 0.96 -13.10
CA SER A 120 18.21 1.21 -12.36
C SER A 120 18.20 0.53 -10.98
N SER A 121 18.83 -0.65 -10.86
CA SER A 121 18.97 -1.37 -9.59
C SER A 121 19.69 -0.58 -8.49
N VAL A 122 20.56 0.37 -8.86
CA VAL A 122 21.27 1.20 -7.88
C VAL A 122 20.32 2.19 -7.21
N TRP A 123 19.36 2.72 -7.97
CA TRP A 123 18.30 3.60 -7.45
C TRP A 123 17.30 2.87 -6.56
N ILE A 124 16.91 1.66 -6.96
CA ILE A 124 16.06 0.78 -6.13
C ILE A 124 16.76 0.53 -4.78
N ARG A 125 18.04 0.16 -4.83
CA ARG A 125 18.83 -0.10 -3.62
C ARG A 125 19.00 1.14 -2.73
N LEU A 126 19.09 2.34 -3.30
CA LEU A 126 19.12 3.58 -2.51
C LEU A 126 17.85 3.79 -1.70
N VAL A 127 16.69 3.62 -2.34
CA VAL A 127 15.39 3.76 -1.67
C VAL A 127 15.23 2.69 -0.58
N ASP A 128 15.63 1.45 -0.84
CA ASP A 128 15.59 0.36 0.14
C ASP A 128 16.50 0.58 1.35
N LEU A 129 17.65 1.26 1.14
CA LEU A 129 18.63 1.54 2.19
C LEU A 129 18.26 2.75 3.04
N ALA A 130 17.53 3.74 2.50
CA ALA A 130 17.19 4.99 3.19
C ALA A 130 16.38 4.73 4.47
N GLN A 131 16.90 5.05 5.66
CA GLN A 131 16.28 4.75 6.96
C GLN A 131 15.45 5.88 7.53
N ASN A 132 15.74 7.11 7.14
CA ASN A 132 15.13 8.31 7.70
C ASN A 132 14.48 9.14 6.57
N GLU A 133 13.59 10.05 6.94
CA GLU A 133 12.97 10.99 6.01
C GLU A 133 14.02 11.80 5.24
N GLU A 134 15.06 12.26 5.93
CA GLU A 134 16.15 13.04 5.32
C GLU A 134 16.90 12.26 4.23
N GLU A 135 17.18 10.97 4.47
CA GLU A 135 17.86 10.11 3.51
C GLU A 135 17.00 9.88 2.27
N LEU A 136 15.71 9.62 2.47
CA LEU A 136 14.77 9.50 1.36
C LEU A 136 14.65 10.83 0.59
N GLY A 137 14.65 11.95 1.30
CA GLY A 137 14.64 13.31 0.72
C GLY A 137 15.87 13.58 -0.13
N LYS A 138 17.07 13.19 0.33
CA LYS A 138 18.32 13.25 -0.44
C LYS A 138 18.20 12.45 -1.75
N VAL A 139 17.64 11.25 -1.71
CA VAL A 139 17.45 10.42 -2.91
C VAL A 139 16.48 11.09 -3.90
N ILE A 140 15.35 11.59 -3.41
CA ILE A 140 14.35 12.30 -4.23
C ILE A 140 14.96 13.56 -4.86
N ALA A 141 15.79 14.31 -4.13
CA ALA A 141 16.46 15.51 -4.64
C ALA A 141 17.43 15.23 -5.81
N LEU A 142 17.93 13.99 -5.96
CA LEU A 142 18.78 13.60 -7.09
C LEU A 142 18.01 13.25 -8.37
N VAL A 143 16.71 12.97 -8.28
CA VAL A 143 15.88 12.52 -9.41
C VAL A 143 15.88 13.51 -10.59
N PRO A 144 15.73 14.84 -10.40
CA PRO A 144 15.76 15.77 -11.53
C PRO A 144 17.10 15.73 -12.27
N LYS A 145 18.21 15.58 -11.54
CA LYS A 145 19.55 15.44 -12.13
C LYS A 145 19.66 14.16 -12.94
N TRP A 146 19.09 13.05 -12.43
CA TRP A 146 19.03 11.78 -13.15
C TRP A 146 18.29 11.89 -14.47
N LYS A 147 17.09 12.48 -14.45
CA LYS A 147 16.27 12.75 -15.63
C LYS A 147 17.05 13.53 -16.70
N ASP A 148 17.81 14.55 -16.30
CA ASP A 148 18.61 15.31 -17.27
C ASP A 148 19.75 14.47 -17.86
N MET A 149 20.28 13.48 -17.14
CA MET A 149 21.28 12.55 -17.70
C MET A 149 20.68 11.61 -18.73
N THR A 150 19.46 11.16 -18.51
CA THR A 150 18.81 10.13 -19.33
C THR A 150 17.91 10.70 -20.42
N ARG A 151 17.76 12.03 -20.50
CA ARG A 151 16.95 12.73 -21.52
C ARG A 151 17.25 12.31 -22.96
N HIS A 152 18.51 12.00 -23.27
CA HIS A 152 18.92 11.58 -24.63
C HIS A 152 18.53 10.14 -24.97
N GLN A 153 18.17 9.32 -23.98
CA GLN A 153 17.76 7.93 -24.17
C GLN A 153 16.24 7.85 -24.29
N LEU A 154 15.73 8.25 -25.46
CA LEU A 154 14.30 8.14 -25.78
C LEU A 154 13.79 6.71 -25.49
N GLY A 155 12.80 6.61 -24.61
CA GLY A 155 12.10 5.36 -24.30
C GLY A 155 12.80 4.38 -23.35
N LYS A 156 14.03 4.64 -22.90
CA LYS A 156 14.77 3.77 -21.95
C LYS A 156 15.34 4.47 -20.72
N GLY A 157 15.21 5.80 -20.66
CA GLY A 157 15.85 6.63 -19.64
C GLY A 157 14.99 7.04 -18.44
N GLY A 158 13.67 6.83 -18.49
CA GLY A 158 12.76 7.23 -17.42
C GLY A 158 12.91 6.38 -16.16
N LEU A 159 12.58 6.96 -15.00
CA LEU A 159 12.31 6.15 -13.82
C LEU A 159 11.01 5.39 -14.08
N GLU A 160 11.06 4.07 -13.89
CA GLU A 160 9.91 3.19 -14.09
C GLU A 160 8.85 3.41 -13.00
N GLU A 161 7.60 3.05 -13.29
CA GLU A 161 6.49 3.06 -12.33
C GLU A 161 6.83 2.32 -11.02
N GLN A 162 7.56 1.22 -11.14
CA GLN A 162 8.04 0.42 -10.00
C GLN A 162 8.91 1.24 -9.03
N TRP A 163 9.68 2.20 -9.54
CA TRP A 163 10.49 3.05 -8.67
C TRP A 163 9.60 4.03 -7.88
N GLY A 164 8.57 4.58 -8.52
CA GLY A 164 7.57 5.42 -7.84
C GLY A 164 6.85 4.65 -6.73
N GLU A 165 6.45 3.41 -6.99
CA GLU A 165 5.85 2.51 -5.98
C GLU A 165 6.78 2.27 -4.78
N LEU A 166 8.06 2.02 -5.04
CA LEU A 166 9.05 1.83 -3.98
C LEU A 166 9.21 3.07 -3.10
N VAL A 167 9.24 4.26 -3.70
CA VAL A 167 9.34 5.52 -2.94
C VAL A 167 8.12 5.72 -2.06
N VAL A 168 6.90 5.49 -2.59
CA VAL A 168 5.68 5.60 -1.77
C VAL A 168 5.68 4.56 -0.65
N SER A 169 6.02 3.31 -0.95
CA SER A 169 6.07 2.24 0.06
C SER A 169 7.12 2.53 1.14
N ARG A 170 8.25 3.15 0.78
CA ARG A 170 9.27 3.55 1.74
C ARG A 170 8.79 4.74 2.58
N ALA A 171 8.18 5.75 1.95
CA ALA A 171 7.60 6.89 2.65
C ALA A 171 6.48 6.47 3.63
N GLU A 172 5.64 5.50 3.27
CA GLU A 172 4.65 4.88 4.17
C GLU A 172 5.35 4.22 5.37
N SER A 173 6.42 3.45 5.13
CA SER A 173 7.17 2.76 6.19
C SER A 173 7.87 3.72 7.15
N LEU A 174 8.31 4.87 6.64
CA LEU A 174 9.00 5.91 7.41
C LEU A 174 8.04 6.96 7.98
N SER A 175 6.73 6.83 7.76
CA SER A 175 5.71 7.81 8.17
C SER A 175 5.98 9.23 7.65
N CYS A 176 6.53 9.36 6.44
CA CYS A 176 6.83 10.63 5.78
C CYS A 176 6.12 10.76 4.42
N ALA A 177 4.83 10.44 4.38
CA ALA A 177 4.02 10.45 3.15
C ALA A 177 3.95 11.82 2.45
N THR A 178 4.07 12.92 3.20
CA THR A 178 4.14 14.30 2.70
C THR A 178 5.32 14.53 1.77
N LEU A 179 6.46 13.88 2.02
CA LEU A 179 7.64 13.95 1.16
C LEU A 179 7.37 13.34 -0.22
N ALA A 180 6.72 12.17 -0.25
CA ALA A 180 6.29 11.54 -1.50
C ALA A 180 5.23 12.38 -2.23
N LEU A 181 4.27 12.93 -1.48
CA LEU A 181 3.26 13.85 -2.03
C LEU A 181 3.93 15.06 -2.71
N GLY A 182 4.90 15.70 -2.06
CA GLY A 182 5.64 16.83 -2.63
C GLY A 182 6.41 16.49 -3.91
N MET A 183 6.92 15.26 -4.02
CA MET A 183 7.55 14.77 -5.25
C MET A 183 6.52 14.62 -6.38
N PHE A 184 5.40 13.93 -6.14
CA PHE A 184 4.42 13.67 -7.20
C PHE A 184 3.59 14.89 -7.59
N SER A 185 3.35 15.83 -6.67
CA SER A 185 2.71 17.12 -6.98
C SER A 185 3.55 17.95 -7.95
N ASN A 186 4.88 17.81 -7.92
CA ASN A 186 5.81 18.49 -8.81
C ASN A 186 6.18 17.65 -10.04
N HIS A 187 5.17 17.13 -10.75
CA HIS A 187 5.37 16.22 -11.89
C HIS A 187 6.34 16.78 -12.95
N ALA A 188 6.26 18.08 -13.25
CA ALA A 188 7.15 18.72 -14.24
C ALA A 188 8.64 18.60 -13.87
N LYS A 189 8.96 18.70 -12.57
CA LYS A 189 10.32 18.62 -12.04
C LYS A 189 10.83 17.19 -12.10
N TYR A 190 10.08 16.24 -11.52
CA TYR A 190 10.54 14.88 -11.29
C TYR A 190 10.27 13.91 -12.45
N GLN A 191 9.17 14.08 -13.19
CA GLN A 191 8.70 13.16 -14.26
C GLN A 191 8.67 11.69 -13.86
N VAL A 192 8.42 11.41 -12.58
CA VAL A 192 8.25 10.05 -12.09
C VAL A 192 6.78 9.67 -12.34
N PRO A 193 6.49 8.60 -13.08
CA PRO A 193 5.11 8.14 -13.26
C PRO A 193 4.55 7.62 -11.92
N LEU A 194 3.30 7.97 -11.63
CA LEU A 194 2.56 7.45 -10.48
C LEU A 194 1.64 6.34 -10.97
N SER A 195 1.81 5.12 -10.46
CA SER A 195 0.90 4.00 -10.74
C SER A 195 -0.33 4.03 -9.84
N LEU A 196 -1.40 3.33 -10.22
CA LEU A 196 -2.61 3.24 -9.39
C LEU A 196 -2.35 2.60 -8.01
N PRO A 197 -1.59 1.49 -7.88
CA PRO A 197 -1.21 0.96 -6.56
C PRO A 197 -0.40 1.95 -5.73
N ALA A 198 0.56 2.66 -6.34
CA ALA A 198 1.30 3.72 -5.64
C ALA A 198 0.38 4.82 -5.13
N ALA A 199 -0.58 5.25 -5.94
CA ALA A 199 -1.54 6.28 -5.54
C ALA A 199 -2.45 5.83 -4.39
N ARG A 200 -2.90 4.56 -4.39
CA ARG A 200 -3.67 3.96 -3.27
C ARG A 200 -2.84 3.89 -1.99
N HIS A 201 -1.58 3.47 -2.08
CA HIS A 201 -0.66 3.44 -0.95
C HIS A 201 -0.40 4.85 -0.38
N LEU A 202 -0.23 5.84 -1.27
CA LEU A 202 -0.04 7.23 -0.87
C LEU A 202 -1.28 7.76 -0.14
N LEU A 203 -2.49 7.52 -0.67
CA LEU A 203 -3.74 7.86 0.01
C LEU A 203 -3.88 7.15 1.37
N HIS A 204 -3.50 5.87 1.44
CA HIS A 204 -3.52 5.12 2.69
C HIS A 204 -2.56 5.73 3.74
N ALA A 205 -1.35 6.12 3.35
CA ALA A 205 -0.42 6.75 4.28
C ALA A 205 -0.93 8.13 4.74
N LEU A 206 -1.40 8.97 3.81
CA LEU A 206 -1.85 10.33 4.10
C LEU A 206 -3.11 10.37 4.97
N HIS A 207 -4.13 9.53 4.72
CA HIS A 207 -5.36 9.59 5.53
C HIS A 207 -5.16 9.16 6.99
N THR A 208 -4.05 8.49 7.31
CA THR A 208 -3.73 8.03 8.66
C THR A 208 -2.97 9.10 9.45
N GLN A 209 -2.12 9.88 8.79
CA GLN A 209 -1.12 10.72 9.45
C GLN A 209 -1.23 12.21 9.12
N SER A 210 -1.85 12.56 8.00
CA SER A 210 -1.75 13.89 7.39
C SER A 210 -3.08 14.66 7.41
N SER A 211 -3.01 15.93 7.02
CA SER A 211 -4.19 16.79 6.94
C SER A 211 -5.14 16.33 5.81
N LEU A 212 -6.41 16.72 5.89
CA LEU A 212 -7.36 16.46 4.79
C LEU A 212 -6.90 17.15 3.49
N GLU A 213 -6.22 18.30 3.59
CA GLU A 213 -5.69 19.02 2.43
C GLU A 213 -4.70 18.15 1.64
N ASP A 214 -3.82 17.43 2.34
CA ASP A 214 -2.88 16.51 1.70
C ASP A 214 -3.60 15.34 1.01
N VAL A 215 -4.66 14.81 1.64
CA VAL A 215 -5.50 13.77 1.05
C VAL A 215 -6.18 14.28 -0.23
N MET A 216 -6.74 15.49 -0.22
CA MET A 216 -7.38 16.08 -1.40
C MET A 216 -6.36 16.43 -2.49
N THR A 217 -5.14 16.82 -2.11
CA THR A 217 -4.03 17.01 -3.05
C THR A 217 -3.66 15.69 -3.73
N ALA A 218 -3.56 14.60 -2.98
CA ALA A 218 -3.31 13.27 -3.53
C ALA A 218 -4.44 12.79 -4.46
N VAL A 219 -5.70 13.11 -4.13
CA VAL A 219 -6.85 12.88 -5.02
C VAL A 219 -6.70 13.64 -6.35
N ALA A 220 -6.26 14.90 -6.31
CA ALA A 220 -6.06 15.69 -7.54
C ALA A 220 -5.00 15.07 -8.47
N LEU A 221 -4.01 14.35 -7.91
CA LEU A 221 -2.98 13.65 -8.70
C LEU A 221 -3.58 12.58 -9.62
N TYR A 222 -4.73 11.98 -9.29
CA TYR A 222 -5.35 10.97 -10.15
C TYR A 222 -5.62 11.50 -11.55
N ARG A 223 -6.10 12.75 -11.66
CA ARG A 223 -6.31 13.41 -12.95
C ARG A 223 -4.98 13.76 -13.63
N VAL A 224 -3.99 14.26 -12.88
CA VAL A 224 -2.68 14.67 -13.42
C VAL A 224 -1.95 13.49 -14.05
N TYR A 225 -2.05 12.31 -13.44
CA TYR A 225 -1.38 11.10 -13.88
C TYR A 225 -2.27 10.19 -14.76
N ASN A 226 -3.45 10.66 -15.17
CA ASN A 226 -4.43 9.87 -15.94
C ASN A 226 -4.78 8.52 -15.30
N LEU A 227 -4.84 8.48 -13.97
CA LEU A 227 -5.30 7.31 -13.21
C LEU A 227 -6.81 7.18 -13.28
N THR A 228 -7.32 5.98 -12.99
CA THR A 228 -8.76 5.73 -12.86
C THR A 228 -9.37 6.71 -11.87
N PRO A 229 -10.37 7.53 -12.26
CA PRO A 229 -10.98 8.49 -11.35
C PRO A 229 -11.43 7.83 -10.06
N ILE A 230 -11.24 8.50 -8.92
CA ILE A 230 -11.59 7.99 -7.59
C ILE A 230 -13.05 7.49 -7.50
N ALA A 231 -13.99 8.11 -8.22
CA ALA A 231 -15.40 7.67 -8.26
C ALA A 231 -15.59 6.27 -8.86
N HIS A 232 -14.60 5.75 -9.60
CA HIS A 232 -14.60 4.42 -10.20
C HIS A 232 -13.64 3.44 -9.51
N ASP A 233 -12.92 3.88 -8.47
CA ASP A 233 -11.99 3.04 -7.71
C ASP A 233 -12.44 2.89 -6.26
N LEU A 234 -13.02 1.73 -5.93
CA LEU A 234 -13.67 1.50 -4.64
C LEU A 234 -12.72 1.65 -3.45
N ILE A 235 -11.46 1.28 -3.64
CA ILE A 235 -10.44 1.34 -2.58
C ILE A 235 -10.10 2.79 -2.28
N SER A 236 -9.79 3.57 -3.31
CA SER A 236 -9.45 4.98 -3.18
C SER A 236 -10.63 5.81 -2.68
N LEU A 237 -11.84 5.55 -3.18
CA LEU A 237 -13.06 6.21 -2.71
C LEU A 237 -13.33 5.91 -1.23
N GLY A 238 -13.17 4.65 -0.81
CA GLY A 238 -13.30 4.24 0.58
C GLY A 238 -12.29 4.93 1.51
N LEU A 239 -11.04 5.10 1.07
CA LEU A 239 -10.00 5.82 1.81
C LEU A 239 -10.34 7.32 1.98
N VAL A 240 -10.80 7.97 0.92
CA VAL A 240 -11.17 9.40 0.95
C VAL A 240 -12.41 9.62 1.82
N CYS A 241 -13.45 8.80 1.65
CA CYS A 241 -14.65 8.85 2.51
C CYS A 241 -14.26 8.65 3.97
N ARG A 242 -13.37 7.70 4.27
CA ARG A 242 -12.86 7.47 5.62
C ARG A 242 -12.14 8.70 6.19
N ALA A 243 -11.33 9.39 5.39
CA ALA A 243 -10.64 10.61 5.81
C ALA A 243 -11.64 11.71 6.19
N LEU A 244 -12.63 11.95 5.32
CA LEU A 244 -13.68 12.95 5.52
C LEU A 244 -14.55 12.64 6.75
N VAL A 245 -15.04 11.40 6.86
CA VAL A 245 -15.80 10.93 8.02
C VAL A 245 -14.99 11.09 9.31
N GLY A 246 -13.68 10.80 9.26
CA GLY A 246 -12.78 11.03 10.39
C GLY A 246 -12.80 12.50 10.83
N ARG A 247 -12.64 13.41 9.88
CA ARG A 247 -12.63 14.86 10.16
C ARG A 247 -13.98 15.39 10.65
N ILE A 248 -15.09 14.88 10.12
CA ILE A 248 -16.44 15.39 10.42
C ILE A 248 -16.96 14.85 11.77
N TYR A 249 -16.70 13.58 12.08
CA TYR A 249 -17.33 12.89 13.20
C TYR A 249 -16.38 12.45 14.32
N GLN A 250 -15.05 12.56 14.17
CA GLN A 250 -14.18 12.35 15.33
C GLN A 250 -14.30 13.55 16.27
N PRO A 251 -14.51 13.30 17.58
CA PRO A 251 -14.47 14.37 18.55
C PRO A 251 -13.06 14.94 18.51
N THR A 252 -12.92 16.21 18.10
CA THR A 252 -11.67 16.94 18.27
C THR A 252 -11.31 16.78 19.75
N PRO A 253 -10.18 16.16 20.10
CA PRO A 253 -9.74 16.18 21.49
C PRO A 253 -9.74 17.64 21.90
N VAL A 254 -10.33 17.93 23.06
CA VAL A 254 -10.43 19.28 23.61
C VAL A 254 -9.01 19.72 23.92
N GLU A 255 -8.27 20.14 22.89
CA GLU A 255 -6.94 20.70 23.02
C GLU A 255 -7.13 21.99 23.80
N GLN A 256 -6.61 21.94 25.02
CA GLN A 256 -6.69 22.98 26.01
C GLN A 256 -6.07 24.26 25.43
N THR A 257 -6.94 25.23 25.18
CA THR A 257 -6.68 26.67 25.37
C THR A 257 -5.41 27.22 24.74
N SER A 258 -5.40 27.33 23.41
CA SER A 258 -4.71 28.44 22.73
C SER A 258 -5.78 29.42 22.21
N PRO A 259 -6.01 30.58 22.86
CA PRO A 259 -7.17 31.46 22.62
C PRO A 259 -7.13 32.28 21.32
N SER A 260 -6.28 31.96 20.34
CA SER A 260 -6.01 32.86 19.19
C SER A 260 -6.56 32.39 17.83
N ALA A 261 -7.15 31.19 17.71
CA ALA A 261 -7.70 30.72 16.44
C ALA A 261 -9.23 30.63 16.49
N ALA A 262 -9.92 31.58 15.87
CA ALA A 262 -11.37 31.55 15.70
C ALA A 262 -11.83 30.24 15.01
N PRO A 263 -12.97 29.66 15.39
CA PRO A 263 -13.38 28.32 14.99
C PRO A 263 -13.72 28.23 13.49
N GLN A 264 -13.06 27.29 12.78
CA GLN A 264 -13.21 26.99 11.35
C GLN A 264 -14.57 26.34 10.97
N LYS A 265 -15.71 26.84 11.47
CA LYS A 265 -17.04 26.25 11.23
C LYS A 265 -17.39 26.11 9.75
N GLY A 266 -16.94 27.05 8.89
CA GLY A 266 -17.21 27.01 7.45
C GLY A 266 -16.59 25.80 6.72
N ASN A 267 -15.44 25.30 7.18
CA ASN A 267 -14.74 24.20 6.51
C ASN A 267 -15.47 22.85 6.70
N ILE A 268 -16.13 22.66 7.85
CA ILE A 268 -16.83 21.42 8.18
C ILE A 268 -18.07 21.24 7.28
N GLN A 269 -18.83 22.31 7.02
CA GLN A 269 -20.01 22.23 6.16
C GLN A 269 -19.63 21.89 4.71
N ALA A 270 -18.58 22.50 4.17
CA ALA A 270 -18.07 22.17 2.84
C ALA A 270 -17.58 20.71 2.78
N SER A 271 -16.86 20.25 3.81
CA SER A 271 -16.41 18.87 3.92
C SER A 271 -17.59 17.88 3.97
N LYS A 272 -18.69 18.25 4.65
CA LYS A 272 -19.91 17.44 4.71
C LYS A 272 -20.60 17.34 3.35
N GLN A 273 -20.75 18.45 2.62
CA GLN A 273 -21.31 18.42 1.26
C GLN A 273 -20.49 17.54 0.31
N VAL A 274 -19.16 17.61 0.40
CA VAL A 274 -18.27 16.73 -0.37
C VAL A 274 -18.45 15.27 0.04
N LEU A 275 -18.55 14.99 1.34
CA LEU A 275 -18.81 13.64 1.84
C LEU A 275 -20.14 13.10 1.29
N ASP A 276 -21.24 13.86 1.35
CA ASP A 276 -22.55 13.42 0.88
C ASP A 276 -22.52 13.02 -0.60
N ALA A 277 -21.85 13.81 -1.46
CA ALA A 277 -21.66 13.49 -2.87
C ALA A 277 -20.80 12.22 -3.09
N LEU A 278 -19.76 12.04 -2.29
CA LEU A 278 -18.89 10.85 -2.36
C LEU A 278 -19.59 9.60 -1.81
N ILE A 279 -20.48 9.73 -0.82
CA ILE A 279 -21.30 8.61 -0.33
C ILE A 279 -22.28 8.14 -1.40
N GLN A 280 -22.86 9.06 -2.20
CA GLN A 280 -23.66 8.66 -3.34
C GLN A 280 -22.82 7.89 -4.37
N SER A 281 -21.64 8.40 -4.70
CA SER A 281 -20.70 7.70 -5.61
C SER A 281 -20.28 6.33 -5.05
N LEU A 282 -20.08 6.23 -3.73
CA LEU A 282 -19.72 4.98 -3.05
C LEU A 282 -20.87 3.97 -3.15
N ARG A 283 -22.12 4.42 -2.92
CA ARG A 283 -23.31 3.58 -3.05
C ARG A 283 -23.47 3.03 -4.47
N ASP A 284 -23.29 3.88 -5.48
CA ASP A 284 -23.38 3.49 -6.88
C ASP A 284 -22.27 2.48 -7.23
N LEU A 285 -21.05 2.73 -6.79
CA LEU A 285 -19.91 1.84 -7.05
C LEU A 285 -20.06 0.49 -6.36
N VAL A 286 -20.50 0.49 -5.10
CA VAL A 286 -20.78 -0.72 -4.31
C VAL A 286 -21.89 -1.56 -4.94
N SER A 287 -22.94 -0.93 -5.46
CA SER A 287 -24.05 -1.62 -6.14
C SER A 287 -23.61 -2.30 -7.45
N ASN A 288 -22.62 -1.72 -8.14
CA ASN A 288 -22.10 -2.24 -9.41
C ASN A 288 -20.90 -3.19 -9.25
N THR A 289 -20.38 -3.36 -8.03
CA THR A 289 -19.18 -4.15 -7.78
C THR A 289 -19.53 -5.48 -7.13
N ASP A 290 -19.06 -6.58 -7.72
CA ASP A 290 -19.21 -7.91 -7.13
C ASP A 290 -18.50 -7.97 -5.76
N PRO A 291 -19.23 -8.18 -4.65
CA PRO A 291 -18.62 -8.28 -3.32
C PRO A 291 -17.61 -9.45 -3.23
N SER A 292 -17.78 -10.51 -4.01
CA SER A 292 -16.91 -11.69 -3.98
C SER A 292 -15.47 -11.35 -4.40
N SER A 293 -15.27 -10.37 -5.30
CA SER A 293 -13.94 -9.94 -5.72
C SER A 293 -13.16 -9.27 -4.59
N PHE A 294 -13.84 -8.83 -3.52
CA PHE A 294 -13.26 -8.20 -2.32
C PHE A 294 -13.25 -9.12 -1.11
N TYR A 295 -13.49 -10.42 -1.30
CA TYR A 295 -13.26 -11.42 -0.27
C TYR A 295 -11.79 -11.41 0.17
N ILE A 296 -11.60 -11.45 1.48
CA ILE A 296 -10.29 -11.54 2.14
C ILE A 296 -10.21 -12.92 2.75
N SER A 297 -9.27 -13.73 2.29
CA SER A 297 -9.03 -15.04 2.87
C SER A 297 -8.74 -14.88 4.38
N PRO A 298 -9.38 -15.67 5.27
CA PRO A 298 -9.08 -15.65 6.69
C PRO A 298 -7.59 -15.94 6.96
N HIS A 299 -6.96 -16.74 6.10
CA HIS A 299 -5.52 -17.03 6.16
C HIS A 299 -4.62 -15.87 5.71
N ALA A 300 -5.15 -14.83 5.07
CA ALA A 300 -4.35 -13.66 4.70
C ALA A 300 -3.81 -12.92 5.94
N ARG A 301 -4.54 -12.95 7.07
CA ARG A 301 -4.08 -12.40 8.35
C ARG A 301 -2.91 -13.17 8.96
N THR A 302 -2.89 -14.49 8.80
CA THR A 302 -1.81 -15.35 9.33
C THR A 302 -0.61 -15.46 8.39
N ARG A 303 -0.66 -14.91 7.17
CA ARG A 303 0.48 -14.90 6.23
C ARG A 303 1.62 -13.95 6.60
N ALA A 304 1.43 -13.05 7.56
CA ALA A 304 2.56 -12.40 8.21
C ALA A 304 3.44 -13.45 8.92
N LEU A 305 2.83 -14.53 9.45
CA LEU A 305 3.50 -15.56 10.25
C LEU A 305 4.16 -16.67 9.42
N THR A 306 3.57 -17.27 8.37
CA THR A 306 4.27 -18.38 7.65
C THR A 306 3.70 -18.68 6.26
N PRO A 307 4.27 -18.08 5.19
CA PRO A 307 4.70 -18.96 4.09
C PRO A 307 6.20 -18.82 3.82
N LYS A 308 6.79 -19.89 3.25
CA LYS A 308 8.19 -19.90 2.80
C LYS A 308 8.47 -18.64 1.96
N PHE A 309 9.57 -17.94 2.25
CA PHE A 309 9.96 -16.69 1.59
C PHE A 309 9.88 -16.73 0.05
N SER A 310 10.18 -17.89 -0.54
CA SER A 310 10.12 -18.12 -1.99
C SER A 310 8.70 -18.02 -2.58
N GLU A 311 7.66 -18.37 -1.83
CA GLU A 311 6.27 -18.21 -2.25
C GLU A 311 5.81 -16.76 -2.09
N ARG A 312 6.18 -16.10 -0.98
CA ARG A 312 5.94 -14.65 -0.79
C ARG A 312 6.48 -13.86 -1.97
N GLN A 313 7.70 -14.17 -2.42
CA GLN A 313 8.32 -13.47 -3.55
C GLN A 313 7.63 -13.77 -4.89
N LYS A 314 7.10 -14.99 -5.10
CA LYS A 314 6.31 -15.32 -6.30
C LYS A 314 4.95 -14.60 -6.30
N TYR A 315 4.27 -14.50 -5.16
CA TYR A 315 3.00 -13.79 -5.05
C TYR A 315 3.18 -12.27 -5.11
N ALA A 316 4.24 -11.72 -4.52
CA ALA A 316 4.63 -10.33 -4.66
C ALA A 316 4.88 -9.98 -6.14
N LYS A 317 5.63 -10.84 -6.86
CA LYS A 317 5.84 -10.68 -8.32
C LYS A 317 4.57 -10.73 -9.16
N LYS A 318 3.50 -11.32 -8.64
CA LYS A 318 2.19 -11.41 -9.32
C LYS A 318 1.20 -10.34 -8.87
N GLY A 319 1.58 -9.42 -7.98
CA GLY A 319 0.70 -8.35 -7.49
C GLY A 319 -0.42 -8.78 -6.54
N PHE A 320 -0.61 -10.09 -6.29
CA PHE A 320 -1.69 -10.60 -5.43
C PHE A 320 -1.56 -10.11 -3.97
N ALA A 321 -0.33 -10.03 -3.45
CA ALA A 321 -0.09 -9.59 -2.07
C ALA A 321 -0.45 -8.11 -1.86
N ALA A 322 -0.17 -7.25 -2.85
CA ALA A 322 -0.55 -5.84 -2.82
C ALA A 322 -2.08 -5.71 -2.81
N MET A 323 -2.77 -6.46 -3.66
CA MET A 323 -4.24 -6.48 -3.71
C MET A 323 -4.87 -6.98 -2.39
N GLU A 324 -4.30 -7.99 -1.73
CA GLU A 324 -4.79 -8.44 -0.40
C GLU A 324 -4.65 -7.36 0.68
N LYS A 325 -3.55 -6.59 0.67
CA LYS A 325 -3.34 -5.45 1.55
C LYS A 325 -4.41 -4.38 1.31
N GLU A 326 -4.63 -4.01 0.04
CA GLU A 326 -5.62 -3.00 -0.35
C GLU A 326 -7.06 -3.40 0.00
N LYS A 327 -7.44 -4.68 -0.18
CA LYS A 327 -8.74 -5.19 0.28
C LYS A 327 -8.92 -5.03 1.79
N THR A 328 -7.85 -5.28 2.55
CA THR A 328 -7.86 -5.13 4.01
C THR A 328 -8.08 -3.68 4.42
N TRP A 329 -7.46 -2.74 3.71
CA TRP A 329 -7.72 -1.31 3.89
C TRP A 329 -9.18 -0.97 3.61
N LEU A 330 -9.73 -1.40 2.48
CA LEU A 330 -11.13 -1.18 2.14
C LEU A 330 -12.06 -1.72 3.24
N LYS A 331 -11.86 -2.98 3.67
CA LYS A 331 -12.65 -3.58 4.77
C LYS A 331 -12.65 -2.71 6.02
N TRP A 332 -11.49 -2.17 6.40
CA TRP A 332 -11.38 -1.30 7.57
C TRP A 332 -12.05 0.06 7.35
N CYS A 333 -11.84 0.68 6.19
CA CYS A 333 -12.45 1.96 5.82
C CYS A 333 -13.98 1.87 5.83
N LEU A 334 -14.56 0.88 5.14
CA LEU A 334 -16.01 0.69 5.08
C LEU A 334 -16.61 0.43 6.46
N LYS A 335 -15.93 -0.34 7.32
CA LYS A 335 -16.36 -0.52 8.73
C LYS A 335 -16.45 0.80 9.47
N LYS A 336 -15.45 1.67 9.31
CA LYS A 336 -15.41 2.97 9.99
C LYS A 336 -16.43 3.95 9.42
N ILE A 337 -16.66 3.93 8.11
CA ILE A 337 -17.72 4.71 7.45
C ILE A 337 -19.08 4.29 8.00
N GLU A 338 -19.38 2.99 8.01
CA GLU A 338 -20.64 2.44 8.54
C GLU A 338 -20.87 2.84 10.00
N VAL A 339 -19.87 2.69 10.88
CA VAL A 339 -20.03 3.03 12.31
C VAL A 339 -20.30 4.52 12.52
N ASN A 340 -19.60 5.41 11.81
CA ASN A 340 -19.74 6.85 12.04
C ASN A 340 -21.00 7.42 11.37
N LEU A 341 -21.34 6.98 10.16
CA LEU A 341 -22.59 7.36 9.51
C LEU A 341 -23.81 6.79 10.25
N GLY A 342 -23.71 5.55 10.76
CA GLY A 342 -24.81 4.92 11.49
C GLY A 342 -25.16 5.66 12.77
N LYS A 343 -24.15 6.16 13.49
CA LYS A 343 -24.32 6.99 14.68
C LYS A 343 -24.91 8.37 14.39
N SER A 344 -24.61 8.95 13.23
CA SER A 344 -24.99 10.35 12.92
C SER A 344 -26.28 10.46 12.12
N GLU A 345 -26.55 9.53 11.20
CA GLU A 345 -27.69 9.58 10.27
C GLU A 345 -28.71 8.47 10.48
N GLY A 346 -28.37 7.45 11.28
CA GLY A 346 -29.16 6.25 11.53
C GLY A 346 -28.67 5.04 10.71
N PHE A 347 -28.70 3.85 11.31
CA PHE A 347 -28.22 2.62 10.68
C PHE A 347 -29.06 2.17 9.48
N ASP A 348 -30.34 2.56 9.42
CA ASP A 348 -31.23 2.18 8.31
C ASP A 348 -30.77 2.78 6.97
N LYS A 349 -30.27 4.01 6.98
CA LYS A 349 -29.79 4.70 5.77
C LYS A 349 -28.52 4.08 5.18
N ILE A 350 -27.77 3.33 5.99
CA ILE A 350 -26.51 2.70 5.59
C ILE A 350 -26.61 1.16 5.55
N ALA A 351 -27.82 0.61 5.63
CA ALA A 351 -28.05 -0.84 5.56
C ALA A 351 -27.45 -1.47 4.29
N TRP A 352 -27.48 -0.75 3.17
CA TRP A 352 -26.87 -1.17 1.89
C TRP A 352 -25.36 -1.46 2.02
N LEU A 353 -24.64 -0.66 2.81
CA LEU A 353 -23.20 -0.83 2.98
C LEU A 353 -22.91 -2.06 3.84
N ARG A 354 -23.70 -2.26 4.90
CA ARG A 354 -23.60 -3.44 5.75
C ARG A 354 -23.89 -4.72 4.97
N GLN A 355 -24.96 -4.74 4.19
CA GLN A 355 -25.33 -5.88 3.34
C GLN A 355 -24.20 -6.23 2.36
N TRP A 356 -23.60 -5.24 1.70
CA TRP A 356 -22.47 -5.49 0.80
C TRP A 356 -21.25 -6.03 1.55
N ARG A 357 -20.94 -5.50 2.74
CA ARG A 357 -19.84 -5.98 3.58
C ARG A 357 -20.06 -7.41 4.06
N GLU A 358 -21.30 -7.80 4.37
CA GLU A 358 -21.67 -9.17 4.69
C GLU A 358 -21.45 -10.10 3.48
N ALA A 359 -21.93 -9.71 2.30
CA ALA A 359 -21.71 -10.45 1.05
C ALA A 359 -20.22 -10.57 0.69
N ALA A 360 -19.40 -9.57 1.01
CA ALA A 360 -17.95 -9.60 0.78
C ALA A 360 -17.19 -10.43 1.83
N GLY A 361 -17.87 -10.99 2.84
CA GLY A 361 -17.24 -11.72 3.95
C GLY A 361 -16.45 -10.80 4.90
N HIS A 362 -16.77 -9.50 4.95
CA HIS A 362 -16.11 -8.55 5.85
C HIS A 362 -16.69 -8.56 7.27
N VAL A 363 -17.93 -9.02 7.42
CA VAL A 363 -18.66 -9.16 8.67
C VAL A 363 -18.97 -10.64 8.88
N ASN A 364 -18.71 -11.17 10.07
CA ASN A 364 -19.13 -12.52 10.43
C ASN A 364 -20.62 -12.46 10.76
N ALA A 365 -21.46 -13.26 10.10
CA ALA A 365 -22.91 -13.34 10.39
C ALA A 365 -23.22 -13.62 11.86
N ASN A 366 -22.27 -14.22 12.60
CA ASN A 366 -22.41 -14.62 13.99
C ASN A 366 -22.08 -13.50 15.00
N HIS A 367 -21.52 -12.38 14.56
CA HIS A 367 -21.31 -11.18 15.40
C HIS A 367 -22.30 -10.09 15.04
N SER A 368 -23.57 -10.48 14.84
CA SER A 368 -24.69 -9.55 14.89
C SER A 368 -24.57 -8.78 16.19
N THR A 369 -24.10 -7.54 16.10
CA THR A 369 -24.11 -6.58 17.20
C THR A 369 -25.50 -6.67 17.81
N PRO A 370 -25.63 -6.90 19.14
CA PRO A 370 -26.93 -7.01 19.76
C PRO A 370 -27.72 -5.81 19.28
N SER A 371 -28.85 -6.10 18.63
CA SER A 371 -29.86 -5.11 18.31
C SER A 371 -29.96 -4.21 19.53
N LEU A 372 -29.58 -2.95 19.40
CA LEU A 372 -29.83 -1.93 20.41
C LEU A 372 -31.36 -1.80 20.47
N THR A 373 -32.00 -2.78 21.11
CA THR A 373 -33.39 -2.73 21.50
C THR A 373 -33.48 -1.49 22.35
N ALA A 374 -34.18 -0.50 21.80
CA ALA A 374 -34.45 0.77 22.44
C ALA A 374 -34.74 0.53 23.92
N THR A 375 -33.87 1.04 24.80
CA THR A 375 -34.22 1.23 26.20
C THR A 375 -35.32 2.29 26.19
N THR A 376 -36.56 1.82 26.07
CA THR A 376 -37.76 2.59 26.36
C THR A 376 -37.64 2.96 27.83
N MET A 377 -37.20 4.18 28.12
CA MET A 377 -37.34 4.74 29.46
C MET A 377 -38.82 5.04 29.67
N SER A 378 -39.45 4.23 30.51
CA SER A 378 -40.75 4.53 31.12
C SER A 378 -40.61 5.57 32.23
#